data_AF-A0A5J5K089-F1
#
_entry.id   AF-A0A5J5K089-F1
#
_cell.length_a   1.000
_cell.length_b   1.000
_cell.length_c   1.000
_cell.angle_alpha   90.00
_cell.angle_beta   90.00
_cell.angle_gamma   90.00
#
_symmetry.space_group_name_H-M   'P 1'
#
loop_
_entity.id
_entity.type
_entity.pdbx_description
1 polymer ?
#
loop_
_entity_poly.entity_id
_entity_poly.type
_entity_poly.pdbx_seq_one_letter_code
_entity_poly.pdbx_strand_id
1 'polypeptide(L)'
;MTDSDIAPGERPASGADGVRAALSPLGELAQTPVSGHVGVFERVLTGLETVLASVEDSGGEGSGREGSGAGDSPGRAAGDA
;
A
#
# COMPACT_ATOMS: atom_id res chain seq x y z
N MET A 1 -7.04 16.07 23.46
CA MET A 1 -7.79 15.45 22.36
C MET A 1 -7.76 16.42 21.22
N THR A 2 -6.80 16.26 20.29
CA THR A 2 -6.85 16.94 19.01
C THR A 2 -7.56 16.00 18.05
N ASP A 3 -8.76 16.42 17.65
CA ASP A 3 -9.48 15.90 16.49
C ASP A 3 -8.53 15.96 15.28
N SER A 4 -8.27 14.79 14.71
CA SER A 4 -7.58 14.69 13.43
C SER A 4 -8.56 15.11 12.33
N ASP A 5 -8.37 16.31 11.80
CA ASP A 5 -8.94 16.73 10.52
C ASP A 5 -8.39 15.83 9.39
N ILE A 6 -8.96 14.63 9.24
CA ILE A 6 -8.84 13.84 8.03
C ILE A 6 -9.98 14.30 7.13
N ALA A 7 -9.66 15.19 6.19
CA ALA A 7 -10.60 15.60 5.16
C ALA A 7 -11.16 14.36 4.43
N PRO A 8 -12.50 14.18 4.36
CA PRO A 8 -13.09 13.07 3.64
C PRO A 8 -13.04 13.38 2.14
N GLY A 9 -11.97 12.97 1.46
CA GLY A 9 -11.77 13.35 0.06
C GLY A 9 -11.01 12.32 -0.77
N GLU A 10 -9.79 11.97 -0.39
CA GLU A 10 -8.97 11.07 -1.17
C GLU A 10 -8.94 9.69 -0.53
N ARG A 11 -9.98 8.90 -0.82
CA ARG A 11 -9.79 7.45 -0.81
C ARG A 11 -8.66 7.18 -1.80
N PRO A 12 -7.56 6.51 -1.40
CA PRO A 12 -6.57 6.07 -2.36
C PRO A 12 -7.33 5.29 -3.43
N ALA A 13 -7.22 5.73 -4.68
CA ALA A 13 -7.83 5.02 -5.80
C ALA A 13 -7.42 3.54 -5.64
N SER A 14 -8.39 2.63 -5.67
CA SER A 14 -8.09 1.22 -5.41
C SER A 14 -6.96 0.77 -6.33
N GLY A 15 -6.16 -0.24 -5.95
CA GLY A 15 -5.06 -0.72 -6.81
C GLY A 15 -5.51 -1.00 -8.26
N ALA A 16 -6.77 -1.41 -8.47
CA ALA A 16 -7.37 -1.58 -9.79
C ALA A 16 -7.58 -0.26 -10.57
N ASP A 17 -7.99 0.82 -9.89
CA ASP A 17 -8.11 2.16 -10.49
C ASP A 17 -6.74 2.73 -10.84
N GLY A 18 -5.74 2.53 -9.97
CA GLY A 18 -4.35 2.88 -10.24
C GLY A 18 -3.78 2.16 -11.46
N VAL A 19 -3.99 0.85 -11.56
CA VAL A 19 -3.61 0.06 -12.75
C VAL A 19 -4.33 0.57 -14.01
N ARG A 20 -5.64 0.86 -13.92
CA ARG A 20 -6.39 1.41 -15.06
C ARG A 20 -5.82 2.76 -15.52
N ALA A 21 -5.48 3.63 -14.58
CA ALA A 21 -4.85 4.92 -14.88
C ALA A 21 -3.48 4.74 -15.54
N ALA A 22 -2.63 3.85 -15.00
CA ALA A 22 -1.31 3.54 -15.54
C ALA A 22 -1.35 2.98 -16.97
N LEU A 23 -2.41 2.21 -17.31
CA LEU A 23 -2.59 1.65 -18.66
C LEU A 23 -3.23 2.62 -19.67
N SER A 24 -3.76 3.76 -19.22
CA SER A 24 -4.44 4.73 -20.10
C SER A 24 -3.62 5.19 -21.32
N PRO A 25 -2.28 5.37 -21.26
CA PRO A 25 -1.49 5.79 -22.42
C PRO A 25 -1.49 4.79 -23.58
N LEU A 26 -1.83 3.51 -23.35
CA LEU A 26 -1.91 2.51 -24.42
C LEU A 26 -2.94 2.89 -25.51
N GLY A 27 -3.94 3.70 -25.17
CA GLY A 27 -4.89 4.24 -26.16
C GLY A 27 -4.25 5.13 -27.22
N GLU A 28 -3.06 5.68 -26.96
CA GLU A 28 -2.32 6.55 -27.88
C GLU A 28 -1.58 5.77 -28.98
N LEU A 29 -1.37 4.46 -28.81
CA LEU A 29 -0.54 3.65 -29.72
C LEU A 29 -1.06 3.65 -31.17
N ALA A 30 -2.38 3.68 -31.36
CA ALA A 30 -3.01 3.71 -32.68
C ALA A 30 -2.69 4.99 -33.48
N GLN A 31 -2.35 6.08 -32.78
CA GLN A 31 -2.02 7.38 -33.38
C GLN A 31 -0.53 7.72 -33.28
N THR A 32 0.27 6.85 -32.67
CA THR A 32 1.71 7.06 -32.44
C THR A 32 2.50 6.24 -33.45
N PRO A 33 3.50 6.82 -34.15
CA PRO A 33 4.43 6.05 -34.96
C PRO A 33 5.14 4.98 -34.13
N VAL A 34 5.50 3.84 -34.74
CA VAL A 34 6.16 2.72 -34.02
C VAL A 34 7.42 3.17 -33.28
N SER A 35 8.18 4.13 -33.82
CA SER A 35 9.35 4.71 -33.15
C SER A 35 9.03 5.41 -31.83
N GLY A 36 7.78 5.86 -31.62
CA GLY A 36 7.30 6.47 -30.38
C GLY A 36 6.65 5.49 -29.40
N HIS A 37 6.43 4.23 -29.79
CA HIS A 37 5.78 3.23 -28.92
C HIS A 37 6.58 2.97 -27.63
N VAL A 38 7.91 3.02 -27.72
CA VAL A 38 8.79 2.85 -26.56
C VAL A 38 8.46 3.87 -25.46
N GLY A 39 8.30 5.15 -25.79
CA GLY A 39 7.95 6.18 -24.82
C GLY A 39 6.53 6.05 -24.25
N VAL A 40 5.61 5.41 -24.98
CA VAL A 40 4.29 5.05 -24.43
C VAL A 40 4.43 3.93 -23.39
N PHE A 41 5.22 2.89 -23.69
CA PHE A 41 5.45 1.79 -22.77
C PHE A 41 6.23 2.21 -21.52
N GLU A 42 7.21 3.11 -21.63
CA GLU A 42 7.95 3.66 -20.49
C GLU A 42 7.03 4.43 -19.52
N ARG A 43 6.08 5.23 -20.05
CA ARG A 43 5.07 5.91 -19.22
C ARG A 43 4.17 4.92 -18.48
N VAL A 44 3.73 3.86 -19.16
CA VAL A 44 2.93 2.79 -18.54
C VAL A 44 3.71 2.09 -17.43
N LEU A 45 4.97 1.72 -17.70
CA LEU A 45 5.84 1.05 -16.73
C LEU A 45 6.02 1.90 -15.46
N THR A 46 6.38 3.18 -15.64
CA THR A 46 6.55 4.13 -14.52
C THR A 46 5.28 4.24 -13.67
N GLY A 47 4.11 4.28 -14.32
CA GLY A 47 2.82 4.32 -13.64
C GLY A 47 2.56 3.05 -12.81
N LEU A 48 2.88 1.87 -13.35
CA LEU A 48 2.71 0.60 -12.64
C LEU A 48 3.69 0.47 -11.46
N GLU A 49 4.94 0.91 -11.61
CA GLU A 49 5.93 0.95 -10.53
C GLU A 49 5.44 1.82 -9.37
N THR A 50 4.83 2.97 -9.68
CA THR A 50 4.23 3.86 -8.67
C THR A 50 3.07 3.18 -7.92
N VAL A 51 2.19 2.47 -8.64
CA VAL A 51 1.08 1.72 -8.03
C VAL A 51 1.60 0.61 -7.12
N LEU A 52 2.66 -0.10 -7.52
CA LEU A 52 3.27 -1.15 -6.73
C LEU A 52 3.96 -0.60 -5.48
N ALA A 53 4.71 0.50 -5.59
CA ALA A 53 5.34 1.16 -4.45
C ALA A 53 4.30 1.60 -3.40
N SER A 54 3.15 2.12 -3.84
CA SER A 54 2.05 2.48 -2.95
C SER A 54 1.47 1.30 -2.15
N VAL A 55 1.57 0.06 -2.66
CA VAL A 55 1.15 -1.15 -1.94
C VAL A 55 2.22 -1.58 -0.93
N GLU A 56 3.49 -1.45 -1.29
CA GLU A 56 4.62 -1.74 -0.39
C GLU A 56 4.58 -0.86 0.87
N ASP A 57 4.32 0.44 0.71
CA ASP A 57 4.17 1.38 1.83
C ASP A 57 2.98 1.02 2.74
N SER A 58 1.89 0.48 2.18
CA SER A 58 0.70 0.09 2.96
C SER A 58 0.89 -1.20 3.78
N GLY A 59 1.90 -2.00 3.47
CA GLY A 59 2.20 -3.27 4.15
C GLY A 59 3.18 -3.16 5.33
N GLY A 60 3.84 -2.00 5.50
CA GLY A 60 4.97 -1.82 6.41
C GLY A 60 4.63 -1.40 7.85
N GLU A 61 3.42 -0.93 8.14
CA GLU A 61 3.10 -0.29 9.43
C GLU A 61 2.43 -1.23 10.47
N GLY A 62 2.24 -2.51 10.14
CA GLY A 62 1.46 -3.46 10.96
C GLY A 62 2.24 -4.47 11.82
N SER A 63 3.57 -4.55 11.73
CA SER A 63 4.35 -5.59 12.42
C SER A 63 5.42 -5.02 13.36
N GLY A 64 5.03 -4.05 14.18
CA GLY A 64 5.88 -3.46 15.22
C GLY A 64 5.34 -3.55 16.64
N ARG A 65 4.20 -4.22 16.90
CA ARG A 65 3.69 -4.36 18.28
C ARG A 65 4.15 -5.66 18.92
N GLU A 66 5.38 -5.60 19.39
CA GLU A 66 5.78 -6.01 20.73
C GLU A 66 5.28 -7.38 21.21
N GLY A 67 6.04 -8.42 20.88
CA GLY A 67 6.21 -9.54 21.79
C GLY A 67 6.89 -9.03 23.06
N SER A 68 6.11 -8.54 24.01
CA SER A 68 6.56 -8.22 25.37
C SER A 68 5.79 -9.11 26.34
N GLY A 69 6.54 -9.99 26.99
CA GLY A 69 6.02 -11.16 27.67
C GLY A 69 5.12 -10.88 28.87
N ALA A 70 4.21 -11.82 29.10
CA ALA A 70 3.76 -12.14 30.44
C ALA A 70 3.50 -13.66 30.44
N GLY A 71 4.55 -14.42 30.74
CA GLY A 71 4.39 -15.75 31.28
C GLY A 71 3.74 -15.60 32.65
N ASP A 72 2.41 -15.61 32.68
CA ASP A 72 1.64 -15.74 33.91
C ASP A 72 1.88 -17.16 34.44
N SER A 73 2.90 -17.26 35.30
CA SER A 73 3.16 -18.45 36.09
C SER A 73 2.11 -18.48 37.21
N PRO A 74 1.25 -19.50 37.34
CA PRO A 74 0.42 -19.62 38.52
C PRO A 74 1.31 -19.92 39.72
N GLY A 75 1.53 -18.87 40.52
CA GLY A 75 2.20 -18.90 41.80
C GLY A 75 1.50 -19.86 42.76
N ARG A 76 2.24 -20.89 43.14
CA ARG A 76 1.96 -21.87 44.18
C ARG A 76 1.89 -21.16 45.54
N ALA A 77 0.72 -21.15 46.19
CA ALA A 77 0.57 -20.93 47.63
C ALA A 77 0.07 -22.26 48.23
N ALA A 78 0.87 -23.03 49.00
CA ALA A 78 1.12 -22.84 50.44
C ALA A 78 -0.18 -22.44 51.15
N GLY A 79 -0.94 -23.36 51.74
CA GLY A 79 -0.56 -24.13 52.92
C GLY A 79 -0.87 -23.29 54.15
N ASP A 80 -2.04 -23.50 54.77
CA ASP A 80 -2.32 -23.02 56.13
C ASP A 80 -3.38 -23.90 56.83
N ALA A 81 -3.00 -24.31 58.05
CA ALA A 81 -3.74 -24.88 59.19
C ALA A 81 -4.76 -26.02 59.00
#